data_AF-A0A940HG66-F1
#
_entry.id   AF-A0A940HG66-F1
#
_cell.length_a   1.000
_cell.length_b   1.000
_cell.length_c   1.000
_cell.angle_alpha   90.00
_cell.angle_beta   90.00
_cell.angle_gamma   90.00
#
_symmetry.space_group_name_H-M   'P 1'
#
loop_
_entity.id
_entity.type
_entity.pdbx_description
1 polymer ?
#
loop_
_entity_poly.entity_id
_entity_poly.type
_entity_poly.pdbx_seq_one_letter_code
_entity_poly.pdbx_strand_id
1 'polypeptide(L)'
;SAITIGSVIMLVSLMAIAYLLDDLKDQPSMAIALISATLFGFQFLINNLQTLPGDYFHGKNVGVVAGMGGTTAVAGTLITTWIVPVITRVSYTSFFIMGALMVPLAWCCIMFISSKKQLKQEKI
;
A
#
# COMPACT_ATOMS: atom_id res chain seq x y z
N SER A 1 -2.90 10.08 12.60
CA SER A 1 -1.45 9.93 12.30
C SER A 1 -0.92 8.50 12.31
N ALA A 2 -1.72 7.48 12.66
CA ALA A 2 -1.29 6.07 12.62
C ALA A 2 -1.01 5.55 11.19
N ILE A 3 -1.74 6.08 10.20
CA ILE A 3 -1.58 5.73 8.78
C ILE A 3 -0.22 6.16 8.24
N THR A 4 0.28 7.32 8.68
CA THR A 4 1.61 7.85 8.34
C THR A 4 2.73 6.97 8.85
N ILE A 5 2.62 6.53 10.09
CA ILE A 5 3.63 5.68 10.72
C ILE A 5 3.66 4.32 10.00
N GLY A 6 2.49 3.71 9.75
CA GLY A 6 2.40 2.44 9.01
C GLY A 6 2.94 2.54 7.58
N SER A 7 2.67 3.63 6.87
CA SER A 7 3.17 3.83 5.51
C SER A 7 4.66 4.11 5.44
N VAL A 8 5.22 4.87 6.39
CA VAL A 8 6.66 5.15 6.43
C VAL A 8 7.42 3.87 6.74
N ILE A 9 6.94 3.06 7.70
CA ILE A 9 7.52 1.74 8.01
C ILE A 9 7.48 0.84 6.76
N MET A 10 6.34 0.79 6.07
CA MET A 10 6.19 0.00 4.84
C MET A 10 7.13 0.47 3.73
N LEU A 11 7.27 1.79 3.51
CA LEU A 11 8.12 2.37 2.47
C LEU A 11 9.61 2.10 2.77
N VAL A 12 10.04 2.28 4.02
CA VAL A 12 11.41 1.98 4.46
C VAL A 12 11.74 0.49 4.28
N SER A 13 10.81 -0.40 4.67
CA SER A 13 11.01 -1.84 4.46
C SER A 13 11.04 -2.23 2.98
N LEU A 14 10.17 -1.65 2.13
CA LEU A 14 10.18 -1.96 0.70
C LEU A 14 11.40 -1.40 -0.03
N MET A 15 11.87 -0.22 0.35
CA MET A 15 13.11 0.35 -0.18
C MET A 15 14.31 -0.50 0.24
N ALA A 16 14.35 -0.98 1.49
CA ALA A 16 15.36 -1.91 1.96
C ALA A 16 15.34 -3.26 1.20
N ILE A 17 14.16 -3.82 0.91
CA ILE A 17 14.03 -5.03 0.08
C ILE A 17 14.55 -4.80 -1.34
N ALA A 18 14.23 -3.64 -1.95
CA ALA A 18 14.68 -3.32 -3.31
C ALA A 18 16.20 -3.12 -3.40
N TYR A 19 16.83 -2.57 -2.35
CA TYR A 19 18.27 -2.33 -2.30
C TYR A 19 19.08 -3.57 -1.91
N LEU A 20 18.56 -4.41 -1.01
CA LEU A 20 19.22 -5.65 -0.58
C LEU A 20 18.84 -6.86 -1.45
N LEU A 21 18.12 -6.68 -2.56
CA LEU A 21 17.58 -7.78 -3.36
C LEU A 21 18.66 -8.76 -3.86
N ASP A 22 19.87 -8.26 -4.12
CA ASP A 22 21.06 -9.07 -4.46
C ASP A 22 21.57 -9.93 -3.28
N ASP A 23 21.48 -9.43 -2.03
CA ASP A 23 21.92 -10.10 -0.80
C ASP A 23 20.86 -11.05 -0.21
N LEU A 24 19.57 -10.75 -0.43
CA LEU A 24 18.42 -11.57 0.00
C LEU A 24 18.46 -12.99 -0.59
N LYS A 25 19.15 -13.17 -1.71
CA LYS A 25 19.30 -14.46 -2.40
C LYS A 25 20.24 -15.42 -1.67
N ASP A 26 21.18 -14.87 -0.89
CA ASP A 26 22.16 -15.63 -0.09
C ASP A 26 21.66 -15.89 1.35
N GLN A 27 20.81 -15.01 1.89
CA GLN A 27 20.30 -15.12 3.28
C GLN A 27 18.76 -14.99 3.40
N PRO A 28 18.01 -16.12 3.31
CA PRO A 28 16.54 -16.11 3.35
C PRO A 28 15.96 -15.58 4.67
N SER A 29 16.69 -15.68 5.79
CA SER A 29 16.26 -15.18 7.10
C SER A 29 16.01 -13.67 7.10
N MET A 30 16.85 -12.90 6.39
CA MET A 30 16.73 -11.45 6.30
C MET A 30 15.57 -11.04 5.38
N ALA A 31 15.35 -11.80 4.30
CA ALA A 31 14.20 -11.62 3.42
C ALA A 31 12.86 -11.77 4.17
N ILE A 32 12.73 -12.83 4.98
CA ILE A 32 11.53 -13.08 5.78
C ILE A 32 11.30 -11.96 6.80
N ALA A 33 12.35 -11.48 7.47
CA ALA A 33 12.25 -10.38 8.42
C ALA A 33 11.74 -9.08 7.76
N LEU A 34 12.26 -8.74 6.58
CA LEU A 34 11.83 -7.57 5.81
C LEU A 34 10.39 -7.69 5.29
N ILE A 35 9.99 -8.88 4.83
CA ILE A 35 8.61 -9.15 4.40
C ILE A 35 7.66 -9.03 5.59
N SER A 36 8.00 -9.61 6.74
CA SER A 36 7.21 -9.48 7.98
C SER A 36 7.05 -8.03 8.42
N ALA A 37 8.12 -7.23 8.39
CA ALA A 37 8.06 -5.80 8.69
C ALA A 37 7.14 -5.03 7.70
N THR A 38 7.22 -5.37 6.42
CA THR A 38 6.36 -4.80 5.37
C THR A 38 4.90 -5.14 5.59
N LEU A 39 4.58 -6.42 5.84
CA LEU A 39 3.21 -6.88 6.13
C LEU A 39 2.66 -6.25 7.41
N PHE A 40 3.49 -6.11 8.43
CA PHE A 40 3.10 -5.42 9.67
C PHE A 40 2.67 -3.98 9.40
N GLY A 41 3.47 -3.20 8.64
CA GLY A 41 3.11 -1.84 8.23
C GLY A 41 1.84 -1.80 7.37
N PHE A 42 1.70 -2.76 6.44
CA PHE A 42 0.52 -2.89 5.59
C PHE A 42 -0.77 -3.17 6.39
N GLN A 43 -0.70 -4.02 7.41
CA GLN A 43 -1.85 -4.29 8.28
C GLN A 43 -2.28 -3.06 9.08
N PHE A 44 -1.34 -2.25 9.56
CA PHE A 44 -1.68 -0.97 10.16
C PHE A 44 -2.39 -0.04 9.17
N LEU A 45 -1.92 -0.01 7.92
CA LEU A 45 -2.50 0.83 6.88
C LEU A 45 -3.91 0.39 6.51
N ILE A 46 -4.14 -0.92 6.26
CA ILE A 46 -5.45 -1.44 5.86
C ILE A 46 -6.50 -1.31 6.97
N ASN A 47 -6.12 -1.53 8.23
CA ASN A 47 -7.01 -1.41 9.38
C ASN A 47 -7.55 0.03 9.53
N ASN A 48 -6.70 1.03 9.28
CA ASN A 48 -7.14 2.41 9.25
C ASN A 48 -7.86 2.76 7.94
N LEU A 49 -7.46 2.18 6.81
CA LEU A 49 -8.09 2.42 5.51
C LEU A 49 -9.54 1.95 5.45
N GLN A 50 -9.87 0.83 6.11
CA GLN A 50 -11.23 0.27 6.12
C GLN A 50 -12.20 1.08 6.98
N THR A 51 -11.71 1.79 8.00
CA THR A 51 -12.53 2.64 8.87
C THR A 51 -12.69 4.07 8.31
N LEU A 52 -11.76 4.52 7.46
CA LEU A 52 -11.82 5.83 6.78
C LEU A 52 -13.13 6.09 6.00
N PRO A 53 -13.69 5.16 5.20
CA PRO A 53 -14.99 5.36 4.53
C PRO A 53 -16.11 5.70 5.49
N GLY A 54 -16.13 5.07 6.68
CA GLY A 54 -17.14 5.30 7.71
C GLY A 54 -16.97 6.63 8.44
N ASP A 55 -15.74 7.11 8.53
CA ASP A 55 -15.40 8.42 9.11
C ASP A 55 -15.66 9.57 8.12
N TYR A 56 -15.56 9.32 6.80
CA TYR A 56 -15.65 10.36 5.78
C TYR A 56 -17.06 10.53 5.19
N PHE A 57 -17.88 9.48 5.19
CA PHE A 57 -19.22 9.48 4.62
C PHE A 57 -20.27 9.15 5.70
N HIS A 58 -21.40 9.86 5.71
CA HIS A 58 -22.52 9.56 6.61
C HIS A 58 -23.56 8.68 5.88
N GLY A 59 -24.00 7.59 6.52
CA GLY A 59 -25.12 6.75 6.05
C GLY A 59 -24.77 5.69 4.99
N LYS A 60 -25.70 5.46 4.05
CA LYS A 60 -25.68 4.32 3.09
C LYS A 60 -24.47 4.28 2.13
N ASN A 61 -23.80 5.41 1.93
CA ASN A 61 -22.71 5.52 0.96
C ASN A 61 -21.37 4.95 1.46
N VAL A 62 -21.21 4.76 2.77
CA VAL A 62 -19.98 4.19 3.38
C VAL A 62 -19.69 2.80 2.82
N GLY A 63 -20.71 1.92 2.81
CA GLY A 63 -20.57 0.54 2.36
C GLY A 63 -20.28 0.42 0.86
N VAL A 64 -20.82 1.33 0.05
CA VAL A 64 -20.57 1.37 -1.40
C VAL A 64 -19.13 1.80 -1.68
N VAL A 65 -18.63 2.84 -1.00
CA VAL A 65 -17.25 3.32 -1.17
C VAL A 65 -16.23 2.29 -0.66
N ALA A 66 -16.48 1.69 0.51
CA ALA A 66 -15.65 0.61 1.04
C ALA A 66 -15.67 -0.63 0.12
N GLY A 67 -16.85 -1.00 -0.39
CA GLY A 67 -17.04 -2.10 -1.34
C GLY A 67 -16.29 -1.87 -2.65
N MET A 68 -16.41 -0.67 -3.25
CA MET A 68 -15.66 -0.29 -4.46
C MET A 68 -14.14 -0.34 -4.24
N GLY A 69 -13.66 0.08 -3.07
CA GLY A 69 -12.25 -0.04 -2.70
C GLY A 69 -11.78 -1.50 -2.68
N GLY A 70 -12.58 -2.40 -2.07
CA GLY A 70 -12.33 -3.83 -2.06
C GLY A 70 -12.33 -4.46 -3.45
N THR A 71 -13.32 -4.14 -4.29
CA THR A 71 -13.40 -4.64 -5.67
C THR A 71 -12.23 -4.16 -6.51
N THR A 72 -11.80 -2.91 -6.34
CA THR A 72 -10.63 -2.35 -7.04
C THR A 72 -9.35 -3.05 -6.62
N ALA A 73 -9.19 -3.36 -5.32
CA ALA A 73 -8.04 -4.10 -4.82
C ALA A 73 -7.96 -5.51 -5.43
N VAL A 74 -9.08 -6.25 -5.49
CA VAL A 74 -9.14 -7.58 -6.10
C VAL A 74 -8.91 -7.51 -7.62
N ALA A 75 -9.50 -6.52 -8.30
CA ALA A 75 -9.25 -6.31 -9.73
C ALA A 75 -7.75 -6.03 -10.00
N GLY A 76 -7.12 -5.21 -9.17
CA GLY A 76 -5.69 -4.91 -9.27
C GLY A 76 -4.81 -6.14 -9.04
N THR A 77 -5.12 -7.00 -8.06
CA THR A 77 -4.37 -8.23 -7.82
C THR A 77 -4.53 -9.26 -8.95
N LEU A 78 -5.72 -9.36 -9.53
CA LEU A 78 -5.97 -10.21 -10.71
C LEU A 78 -5.17 -9.72 -11.93
N ILE A 79 -5.22 -8.43 -12.24
CA ILE A 79 -4.44 -7.82 -13.33
C ILE A 79 -2.95 -8.07 -13.10
N THR A 80 -2.47 -7.84 -11.88
CA THR A 80 -1.06 -8.09 -11.53
C THR A 80 -0.68 -9.55 -11.74
N THR A 81 -1.54 -10.49 -11.34
CA THR A 81 -1.30 -11.94 -11.51
C THR A 81 -1.15 -12.33 -12.97
N TRP A 82 -1.91 -11.72 -13.87
CA TRP A 82 -1.80 -11.95 -15.32
C TRP A 82 -0.57 -11.28 -15.94
N ILE A 83 -0.11 -10.17 -15.36
CA ILE A 83 1.08 -9.42 -15.81
C ILE A 83 2.39 -10.06 -15.31
N VAL A 84 2.40 -10.64 -14.10
CA VAL A 84 3.56 -11.33 -13.51
C VAL A 84 4.25 -12.28 -14.49
N PRO A 85 3.58 -13.24 -15.16
CA PRO A 85 4.26 -14.17 -16.08
C PRO A 85 4.87 -13.48 -17.31
N VAL A 86 4.36 -12.31 -17.71
CA VAL A 86 4.89 -11.50 -18.82
C VAL A 86 6.14 -10.73 -18.37
N ILE A 87 6.13 -10.16 -17.17
CA ILE A 87 7.25 -9.38 -16.62
C ILE A 87 8.41 -10.28 -16.16
N THR A 88 8.10 -11.45 -15.59
CA THR A 88 9.10 -12.41 -15.08
C THR A 88 9.96 -13.03 -16.18
N ARG A 89 9.57 -12.90 -17.47
CA ARG A 89 10.40 -13.27 -18.62
C ARG A 89 11.60 -12.34 -18.84
N VAL A 90 11.59 -11.13 -18.26
CA VAL A 90 12.57 -10.06 -18.59
C VAL A 90 13.44 -9.68 -17.40
N SER A 91 12.88 -9.44 -16.20
CA SER A 91 13.65 -9.19 -14.96
C SER A 91 12.77 -9.13 -13.70
N TYR A 92 13.13 -9.87 -12.65
CA TYR A 92 12.45 -9.86 -11.34
C TYR A 92 12.57 -8.51 -10.61
N THR A 93 13.64 -7.76 -10.88
CA THR A 93 13.92 -6.46 -10.24
C THR A 93 12.89 -5.39 -10.63
N SER A 94 12.37 -5.45 -11.86
CA SER A 94 11.35 -4.50 -12.34
C SER A 94 10.02 -4.63 -11.58
N PHE A 95 9.66 -5.84 -11.15
CA PHE A 95 8.44 -6.08 -10.38
C PHE A 95 8.52 -5.44 -8.99
N PHE A 96 9.66 -5.58 -8.32
CA PHE A 96 9.88 -4.97 -6.99
C PHE A 96 9.94 -3.45 -7.05
N ILE A 97 10.59 -2.86 -8.06
CA ILE A 97 10.63 -1.40 -8.26
C ILE A 97 9.22 -0.85 -8.50
N MET A 98 8.41 -1.54 -9.31
CA MET A 98 7.03 -1.13 -9.57
C MET A 98 6.15 -1.21 -8.30
N GLY A 99 6.31 -2.26 -7.50
CA GLY A 99 5.68 -2.36 -6.18
C GLY A 99 6.13 -1.24 -5.22
N ALA A 100 7.44 -0.96 -5.18
CA ALA A 100 8.02 0.10 -4.37
C ALA A 100 7.55 1.50 -4.76
N LEU A 101 7.24 1.75 -6.04
CA LEU A 101 6.65 2.99 -6.53
C LEU A 101 5.15 3.10 -6.20
N MET A 102 4.43 1.97 -6.14
CA MET A 102 3.01 1.97 -5.80
C MET A 102 2.74 2.36 -4.33
N VAL A 103 3.66 2.04 -3.40
CA VAL A 103 3.54 2.41 -1.98
C VAL A 103 3.53 3.93 -1.73
N PRO A 104 4.52 4.73 -2.16
CA PRO A 104 4.51 6.18 -1.98
C PRO A 104 3.38 6.85 -2.76
N LEU A 105 2.93 6.27 -3.87
CA LEU A 105 1.78 6.76 -4.61
C LEU A 105 0.47 6.55 -3.83
N ALA A 106 0.28 5.38 -3.23
CA ALA A 106 -0.84 5.10 -2.32
C ALA A 106 -0.81 6.02 -1.09
N TRP A 107 0.38 6.22 -0.51
CA TRP A 107 0.61 7.16 0.58
C TRP A 107 0.21 8.59 0.20
N CYS A 108 0.67 9.06 -0.97
CA CYS A 108 0.35 10.38 -1.49
C CYS A 108 -1.16 10.57 -1.70
N CYS A 109 -1.85 9.56 -2.27
CA CYS A 109 -3.30 9.59 -2.42
C CYS A 109 -4.04 9.73 -1.08
N ILE A 110 -3.63 8.99 -0.05
CA ILE A 110 -4.24 9.06 1.29
C ILE A 110 -3.97 10.44 1.93
N MET A 111 -2.74 10.93 1.85
CA MET A 111 -2.36 12.26 2.36
C MET A 111 -3.15 13.37 1.67
N PHE A 112 -3.33 13.28 0.35
CA PHE A 112 -4.08 14.25 -0.43
C PHE A 112 -5.57 14.26 -0.07
N ILE A 113 -6.20 13.10 0.12
CA ILE A 113 -7.58 12.97 0.59
C ILE A 113 -7.76 13.50 2.02
N SER A 114 -6.81 13.21 2.92
CA SER A 114 -6.84 13.70 4.30
C SER A 114 -6.62 15.22 4.37
N SER A 115 -5.75 15.77 3.53
CA SER A 115 -5.40 17.21 3.50
C SER A 115 -6.52 18.08 2.90
N LYS A 116 -7.25 17.59 1.88
CA LYS A 116 -8.39 18.31 1.27
C LYS A 116 -9.52 18.65 2.24
N LYS A 117 -9.69 17.90 3.35
CA LYS A 117 -10.78 18.13 4.31
C LYS A 117 -10.42 19.08 5.44
N GLN A 118 -9.13 19.22 5.81
CA GLN A 118 -8.71 20.23 6.78
C GLN A 118 -9.10 21.65 6.32
N LEU A 119 -9.02 21.90 5.00
CA LEU A 119 -9.46 23.17 4.38
C LEU A 119 -10.98 23.35 4.29
N LYS A 120 -11.79 22.29 4.45
CA LYS A 120 -13.26 22.38 4.42
C LYS A 120 -13.89 22.44 5.81
N GLN A 121 -13.21 21.91 6.83
CA GLN A 121 -13.64 22.04 8.24
C GLN A 121 -13.22 23.37 8.86
N GLU A 122 -12.17 24.03 8.35
CA GLU A 122 -11.79 25.40 8.79
C GLU A 122 -12.75 26.50 8.26
N LYS A 123 -13.67 26.14 7.34
CA LYS A 123 -14.62 27.08 6.70
C LYS A 123 -16.08 26.90 7.12
N ILE A 124 -16.37 26.15 8.19
CA ILE A 124 -17.73 26.00 8.75
C ILE A 124 -17.74 26.48 10.19
#